data_AF-A0A2M7ZGY9-F1
#
_entry.id   AF-A0A2M7ZGY9-F1
#
_cell.length_a   1.000
_cell.length_b   1.000
_cell.length_c   1.000
_cell.angle_alpha   90.00
_cell.angle_beta   90.00
_cell.angle_gamma   90.00
#
_symmetry.space_group_name_H-M   'P 1'
#
loop_
_entity.id
_entity.type
_entity.pdbx_description
1 polymer ?
#
loop_
_entity_poly.entity_id
_entity_poly.type
_entity_poly.pdbx_seq_one_letter_code
_entity_poly.pdbx_strand_id
1 'polypeptide(L)'
;MCSKEIIKSNIRMNRRKFIKAGSLISFGFLFLSKVNYSKTLYDFIDSVDDFKEKIIQLLIELKREGSSLVRKIMMGKEYVYDPYTHYPYDGGIKDENSGYQLFFHAHRPNEYGHFHTFAKDENGDLIHLILISMNEDGIPIVLATVNRWVTGDKFVKANTLNQYADKFFVNPELFEDNRVVKFINYIFKAYSKEINSLFEQRDEWISKYVMDNYREPFEDRDHEIISYIKINVKEKLHEKFSKDEIFIDIRN
;
A
#
# COMPACT_ATOMS: atom_id res chain seq x y z
N MET A 1 -8.15 -50.09 -54.51
CA MET A 1 -6.87 -50.57 -55.08
C MET A 1 -5.85 -49.47 -54.78
N CYS A 2 -4.74 -49.60 -54.05
CA CYS A 2 -3.82 -50.70 -53.71
C CYS A 2 -3.09 -50.23 -52.41
N SER A 3 -3.26 -50.87 -51.24
CA SER A 3 -2.42 -51.93 -50.64
C SER A 3 -0.97 -51.56 -50.26
N LYS A 4 -0.72 -51.48 -48.94
CA LYS A 4 0.43 -51.98 -48.11
C LYS A 4 1.86 -51.51 -48.48
N GLU A 5 2.75 -51.15 -47.56
CA GLU A 5 3.35 -52.00 -46.50
C GLU A 5 4.05 -51.21 -45.38
N ILE A 6 4.18 -51.90 -44.25
CA ILE A 6 4.85 -51.56 -42.99
C ILE A 6 6.26 -52.16 -43.01
N ILE A 7 7.31 -51.42 -42.60
CA ILE A 7 8.54 -52.04 -42.06
C ILE A 7 9.03 -51.27 -40.83
N LYS A 8 8.99 -51.97 -39.68
CA LYS A 8 9.78 -51.69 -38.47
C LYS A 8 11.16 -52.33 -38.63
N SER A 9 12.24 -51.66 -38.21
CA SER A 9 13.46 -52.34 -37.82
C SER A 9 14.11 -51.67 -36.61
N ASN A 10 14.48 -52.50 -35.65
CA ASN A 10 14.90 -52.18 -34.30
C ASN A 10 16.41 -52.45 -34.16
N ILE A 11 17.08 -51.69 -33.27
CA ILE A 11 18.27 -52.08 -32.47
C ILE A 11 19.66 -52.03 -33.16
N ARG A 12 20.57 -51.16 -32.65
CA ARG A 12 21.71 -51.54 -31.77
C ARG A 12 22.54 -50.31 -31.35
N MET A 13 22.50 -49.96 -30.06
CA MET A 13 23.43 -49.00 -29.46
C MET A 13 24.82 -49.64 -29.27
N ASN A 14 25.87 -48.93 -29.66
CA ASN A 14 27.25 -49.37 -29.50
C ASN A 14 27.86 -48.74 -28.24
N ARG A 15 28.25 -49.57 -27.27
CA ARG A 15 29.02 -49.18 -26.08
C ARG A 15 30.50 -49.09 -26.43
N ARG A 16 31.14 -47.94 -26.19
CA ARG A 16 32.59 -47.87 -25.93
C ARG A 16 32.86 -47.08 -24.67
N LYS A 17 33.55 -47.75 -23.74
CA LYS A 17 34.10 -47.24 -22.48
C LYS A 17 35.30 -46.34 -22.78
N PHE A 18 35.43 -45.22 -22.09
CA PHE A 18 36.72 -44.66 -21.70
C PHE A 18 36.63 -44.15 -20.26
N ILE A 19 37.67 -44.45 -19.49
CA ILE A 19 37.77 -44.36 -18.04
C ILE A 19 38.44 -43.05 -17.62
N LYS A 20 37.91 -42.43 -16.56
CA LYS A 20 38.49 -41.52 -15.56
C LYS A 20 39.50 -40.45 -16.01
N ALA A 21 39.09 -39.19 -15.88
CA ALA A 21 39.96 -38.11 -15.40
C ALA A 21 39.15 -37.14 -14.54
N GLY A 22 39.57 -36.98 -13.28
CA GLY A 22 39.40 -35.77 -12.47
C GLY A 22 37.98 -35.25 -12.20
N SER A 23 37.35 -35.76 -11.13
CA SER A 23 36.39 -34.98 -10.36
C SER A 23 37.13 -33.83 -9.67
N LEU A 24 36.94 -32.61 -10.15
CA LEU A 24 37.16 -31.35 -9.40
C LEU A 24 36.37 -30.25 -10.13
N ILE A 25 35.04 -30.39 -10.15
CA ILE A 25 34.19 -29.22 -10.37
C ILE A 25 34.26 -28.44 -9.07
N SER A 26 34.98 -27.32 -9.12
CA SER A 26 35.06 -26.36 -8.03
C SER A 26 33.65 -26.04 -7.54
N PHE A 27 33.32 -26.48 -6.34
CA PHE A 27 32.26 -25.93 -5.51
C PHE A 27 32.71 -24.53 -5.08
N GLY A 28 32.71 -23.59 -6.03
CA GLY A 28 33.16 -22.22 -5.84
C GLY A 28 32.02 -21.28 -6.19
N PHE A 29 31.53 -20.58 -5.17
CA PHE A 29 30.70 -19.38 -5.26
C PHE A 29 29.24 -19.52 -5.68
N LEU A 30 28.40 -19.93 -4.72
CA LEU A 30 26.99 -19.47 -4.63
C LEU A 30 26.55 -19.25 -3.17
N PHE A 31 27.49 -18.89 -2.30
CA PHE A 31 27.22 -18.65 -0.87
C PHE A 31 27.33 -17.17 -0.44
N LEU A 32 27.44 -16.23 -1.38
CA LEU A 32 27.57 -14.79 -1.09
C LEU A 32 26.32 -13.95 -1.36
N SER A 33 25.21 -14.53 -1.85
CA SER A 33 23.96 -13.79 -2.08
C SER A 33 22.88 -14.03 -1.01
N LYS A 34 22.88 -15.17 -0.30
CA LYS A 34 21.88 -15.46 0.74
C LYS A 34 22.06 -14.63 2.02
N VAL A 35 23.29 -14.34 2.42
CA VAL A 35 23.58 -13.61 3.67
C VAL A 35 23.21 -12.12 3.53
N ASN A 36 23.53 -11.50 2.39
CA ASN A 36 23.13 -10.11 2.14
C ASN A 36 21.61 -10.00 1.91
N TYR A 37 21.01 -10.93 1.17
CA TYR A 37 19.56 -10.91 0.94
C TYR A 37 18.76 -11.11 2.24
N SER A 38 19.16 -12.06 3.10
CA SER A 38 18.50 -12.27 4.38
C SER A 38 18.64 -11.07 5.30
N LYS A 39 19.84 -10.50 5.44
CA LYS A 39 20.05 -9.29 6.23
C LYS A 39 19.23 -8.11 5.72
N THR A 40 19.26 -7.81 4.42
CA THR A 40 18.44 -6.73 3.82
C THR A 40 16.94 -6.98 3.99
N LEU A 41 16.50 -8.24 3.90
CA LEU A 41 15.11 -8.60 4.15
C LEU A 41 14.72 -8.39 5.63
N TYR A 42 15.58 -8.78 6.58
CA TYR A 42 15.37 -8.52 8.01
C TYR A 42 15.37 -7.01 8.30
N ASP A 43 16.36 -6.27 7.82
CA ASP A 43 16.44 -4.81 7.98
C ASP A 43 15.18 -4.13 7.41
N PHE A 44 14.67 -4.62 6.27
CA PHE A 44 13.41 -4.13 5.69
C PHE A 44 12.20 -4.48 6.56
N ILE A 45 12.06 -5.73 7.01
CA ILE A 45 10.96 -6.16 7.89
C ILE A 45 10.97 -5.35 9.19
N ASP A 46 12.13 -5.23 9.82
CA ASP A 46 12.33 -4.45 11.05
C ASP A 46 11.96 -2.98 10.81
N SER A 47 12.33 -2.40 9.67
CA SER A 47 11.93 -1.03 9.31
C SER A 47 10.42 -0.88 9.14
N VAL A 48 9.74 -1.86 8.53
CA VAL A 48 8.28 -1.87 8.36
C VAL A 48 7.58 -1.95 9.71
N ASP A 49 8.07 -2.83 10.60
CA ASP A 49 7.53 -2.94 11.95
C ASP A 49 7.76 -1.65 12.76
N ASP A 50 8.93 -1.00 12.62
CA ASP A 50 9.22 0.31 13.21
C ASP A 50 8.22 1.39 12.76
N PHE A 51 7.84 1.44 11.47
CA PHE A 51 6.82 2.39 11.02
C PHE A 51 5.42 2.10 11.56
N LYS A 52 5.03 0.82 11.71
CA LYS A 52 3.78 0.45 12.38
C LYS A 52 3.78 0.91 13.84
N GLU A 53 4.91 0.75 14.54
CA GLU A 53 5.06 1.25 15.91
C GLU A 53 4.99 2.78 16.00
N LYS A 54 5.60 3.50 15.05
CA LYS A 54 5.50 4.97 14.97
C LYS A 54 4.07 5.44 14.77
N ILE A 55 3.28 4.77 13.92
CA ILE A 55 1.85 5.05 13.76
C ILE A 55 1.13 4.88 15.11
N ILE A 56 1.37 3.76 15.80
CA ILE A 56 0.76 3.46 17.10
C ILE A 56 1.12 4.54 18.12
N GLN A 57 2.40 4.92 18.25
CA GLN A 57 2.81 5.97 19.19
C GLN A 57 2.13 7.30 18.91
N LEU A 58 2.08 7.70 17.65
CA LEU A 58 1.44 8.93 17.23
C LEU A 58 -0.05 8.96 17.59
N LEU A 59 -0.77 7.86 17.36
CA LEU A 59 -2.18 7.73 17.73
C LEU A 59 -2.38 7.78 19.26
N ILE A 60 -1.48 7.16 20.04
CA ILE A 60 -1.52 7.22 21.51
C ILE A 60 -1.29 8.64 22.02
N GLU A 61 -0.30 9.36 21.48
CA GLU A 61 0.00 10.75 21.84
C GLU A 61 -1.20 11.65 21.60
N LEU A 62 -1.80 11.59 20.40
CA LEU A 62 -2.99 12.37 20.08
C LEU A 62 -4.17 12.03 21.01
N LYS A 63 -4.37 10.75 21.33
CA LYS A 63 -5.43 10.33 22.25
C LYS A 63 -5.19 10.86 23.67
N ARG A 64 -3.94 10.86 24.16
CA ARG A 64 -3.56 11.43 25.46
C ARG A 64 -3.80 12.95 25.52
N GLU A 65 -3.68 13.64 24.39
CA GLU A 65 -4.03 15.06 24.24
C GLU A 65 -5.55 15.31 24.10
N GLY A 66 -6.40 14.27 24.21
CA GLY A 66 -7.84 14.40 23.98
C GLY A 66 -8.20 14.73 22.52
N SER A 67 -7.32 14.37 21.58
CA SER A 67 -7.45 14.69 20.15
C SER A 67 -7.36 13.42 19.28
N SER A 68 -7.40 13.61 17.96
CA SER A 68 -7.25 12.55 16.96
C SER A 68 -6.71 13.13 15.65
N LEU A 69 -6.20 12.28 14.76
CA LEU A 69 -5.73 12.70 13.43
C LEU A 69 -6.81 13.47 12.67
N VAL A 70 -8.06 13.02 12.75
CA VAL A 70 -9.18 13.66 12.06
C VAL A 70 -9.46 15.05 12.64
N ARG A 71 -9.40 15.20 13.97
CA ARG A 71 -9.53 16.53 14.59
C ARG A 71 -8.40 17.47 14.18
N LYS A 72 -7.17 16.95 14.04
CA LYS A 72 -6.01 17.74 13.63
C LYS A 72 -6.08 18.19 12.17
N ILE A 73 -6.43 17.30 11.23
CA ILE A 73 -6.57 17.71 9.81
C ILE A 73 -7.69 18.73 9.60
N MET A 74 -8.76 18.68 10.41
CA MET A 74 -9.86 19.66 10.33
C MET A 74 -9.51 21.02 10.93
N MET A 75 -8.38 21.20 11.64
CA MET A 75 -7.93 22.49 12.18
C MET A 75 -9.00 23.24 13.00
N GLY A 76 -9.76 22.51 13.82
CA GLY A 76 -10.85 23.09 14.64
C GLY A 76 -12.08 23.52 13.84
N LYS A 77 -12.15 23.24 12.54
CA LYS A 77 -13.35 23.44 11.73
C LYS A 77 -14.39 22.37 12.02
N GLU A 78 -15.66 22.71 11.76
CA GLU A 78 -16.78 21.78 11.88
C GLU A 78 -16.63 20.63 10.89
N TYR A 79 -17.03 19.44 11.34
CA TYR A 79 -17.14 18.25 10.52
C TYR A 79 -18.33 18.36 9.57
N VAL A 80 -18.10 18.10 8.29
CA VAL A 80 -19.13 18.13 7.26
C VAL A 80 -19.14 16.78 6.54
N TYR A 81 -20.32 16.14 6.50
CA TYR A 81 -20.56 14.92 5.74
C TYR A 81 -20.95 15.27 4.31
N ASP A 82 -19.97 15.65 3.50
CA ASP A 82 -20.12 16.09 2.11
C ASP A 82 -18.87 15.71 1.29
N PRO A 83 -19.03 15.05 0.13
CA PRO A 83 -17.89 14.66 -0.71
C PRO A 83 -17.10 15.85 -1.26
N TYR A 84 -17.70 17.05 -1.32
CA TYR A 84 -17.05 18.23 -1.88
C TYR A 84 -16.34 19.10 -0.84
N THR A 85 -16.53 18.81 0.44
CA THR A 85 -15.90 19.54 1.54
C THR A 85 -14.60 18.86 1.93
N HIS A 86 -13.49 19.46 1.52
CA HIS A 86 -12.15 18.96 1.81
C HIS A 86 -11.52 19.65 3.02
N TYR A 87 -10.67 18.90 3.73
CA TYR A 87 -9.82 19.40 4.80
C TYR A 87 -8.34 19.18 4.48
N PRO A 88 -7.49 20.20 4.69
CA PRO A 88 -7.87 21.60 4.94
C PRO A 88 -8.69 22.22 3.78
N TYR A 89 -9.51 23.24 4.09
CA TYR A 89 -10.48 23.86 3.17
C TYR A 89 -9.87 24.54 1.94
N ASP A 90 -8.58 24.84 1.97
CA ASP A 90 -7.80 25.38 0.85
C ASP A 90 -7.48 24.33 -0.23
N GLY A 91 -8.10 23.15 -0.14
CA GLY A 91 -8.01 22.09 -1.16
C GLY A 91 -6.94 21.05 -0.84
N GLY A 92 -6.65 20.83 0.44
CA GLY A 92 -5.69 19.83 0.89
C GLY A 92 -4.27 20.35 1.08
N ILE A 93 -3.40 19.47 1.55
CA ILE A 93 -1.96 19.72 1.69
C ILE A 93 -1.28 19.36 0.36
N LYS A 94 -0.51 20.29 -0.20
CA LYS A 94 0.19 20.14 -1.49
C LYS A 94 1.69 20.41 -1.30
N ASP A 95 2.52 19.43 -1.60
CA ASP A 95 3.97 19.56 -1.59
C ASP A 95 4.49 19.69 -3.02
N GLU A 96 4.60 20.94 -3.50
CA GLU A 96 5.06 21.23 -4.87
C GLU A 96 6.49 20.75 -5.13
N ASN A 97 7.32 20.54 -4.09
CA ASN A 97 8.69 20.06 -4.27
C ASN A 97 8.73 18.56 -4.58
N SER A 98 7.86 17.78 -3.93
CA SER A 98 7.80 16.32 -4.12
C SER A 98 6.76 15.89 -5.14
N GLY A 99 5.79 16.77 -5.46
CA GLY A 99 4.68 16.49 -6.36
C GLY A 99 3.58 15.65 -5.72
N TYR A 100 3.59 15.47 -4.39
CA TYR A 100 2.55 14.73 -3.68
C TYR A 100 1.56 15.67 -2.99
N GLN A 101 0.31 15.24 -2.90
CA GLN A 101 -0.73 15.98 -2.21
C GLN A 101 -1.73 15.03 -1.53
N LEU A 102 -2.44 15.54 -0.54
CA LEU A 102 -3.47 14.81 0.17
C LEU A 102 -4.57 15.73 0.69
N PHE A 103 -5.77 15.20 0.84
CA PHE A 103 -6.86 15.87 1.54
C PHE A 103 -7.70 14.85 2.30
N PHE A 104 -8.48 15.32 3.28
CA PHE A 104 -9.44 14.51 4.01
C PHE A 104 -10.86 14.98 3.70
N HIS A 105 -11.83 14.07 3.60
CA HIS A 105 -13.26 14.39 3.57
C HIS A 105 -14.09 13.23 4.12
N ALA A 106 -15.41 13.40 4.19
CA ALA A 106 -16.31 12.39 4.70
C ALA A 106 -17.61 12.36 3.91
N HIS A 107 -17.98 11.19 3.39
CA HIS A 107 -19.25 11.03 2.67
C HIS A 107 -19.77 9.58 2.62
N ARG A 108 -19.06 8.61 3.24
CA ARG A 108 -19.39 7.18 3.15
C ARG A 108 -19.83 6.65 4.51
N PRO A 109 -20.77 5.69 4.56
CA PRO A 109 -21.14 5.06 5.83
C PRO A 109 -20.04 4.11 6.31
N ASN A 110 -20.05 3.78 7.61
CA ASN A 110 -19.10 2.86 8.26
C ASN A 110 -17.64 3.34 8.32
N GLU A 111 -17.43 4.63 8.16
CA GLU A 111 -16.18 5.35 8.44
C GLU A 111 -16.53 6.73 8.98
N TYR A 112 -15.57 7.37 9.64
CA TYR A 112 -15.71 8.76 10.05
C TYR A 112 -15.33 9.72 8.91
N GLY A 113 -14.41 9.27 8.05
CA GLY A 113 -14.00 9.91 6.81
C GLY A 113 -12.69 9.30 6.35
N HIS A 114 -12.12 9.82 5.27
CA HIS A 114 -10.93 9.25 4.68
C HIS A 114 -10.01 10.28 4.05
N PHE A 115 -8.74 9.92 3.97
CA PHE A 115 -7.75 10.67 3.21
C PHE A 115 -7.70 10.14 1.78
N HIS A 116 -7.59 11.05 0.82
CA HIS A 116 -7.08 10.74 -0.51
C HIS A 116 -5.64 11.18 -0.64
N THR A 117 -4.85 10.42 -1.39
CA THR A 117 -3.43 10.72 -1.65
C THR A 117 -3.16 10.67 -3.14
N PHE A 118 -2.35 11.61 -3.64
CA PHE A 118 -2.07 11.75 -5.05
C PHE A 118 -0.60 12.01 -5.29
N ALA A 119 -0.13 11.58 -6.46
CA ALA A 119 1.09 12.04 -7.09
C ALA A 119 0.75 12.92 -8.30
N LYS A 120 1.67 13.81 -8.65
CA LYS A 120 1.63 14.61 -9.87
C LYS A 120 2.68 14.07 -10.84
N ASP A 121 2.28 13.86 -12.09
CA ASP A 121 3.23 13.45 -13.13
C ASP A 121 3.98 14.65 -13.75
N GLU A 122 4.86 14.36 -14.70
CA GLU A 122 5.68 15.36 -15.40
C GLU A 122 4.87 16.39 -16.21
N ASN A 123 3.63 16.08 -16.59
CA ASN A 123 2.73 16.98 -17.31
C ASN A 123 1.81 17.76 -16.35
N GLY A 124 1.85 17.43 -15.06
CA GLY A 124 1.01 18.01 -14.05
C GLY A 124 -0.32 17.29 -13.82
N ASP A 125 -0.53 16.14 -14.46
CA ASP A 125 -1.71 15.31 -14.25
C ASP A 125 -1.66 14.68 -12.86
N LEU A 126 -2.80 14.63 -12.18
CA LEU A 126 -2.92 13.94 -10.90
C LEU A 126 -3.10 12.45 -11.12
N ILE A 127 -2.49 11.65 -10.25
CA ILE A 127 -2.62 10.20 -10.19
C ILE A 127 -3.01 9.86 -8.75
N HIS A 128 -4.19 9.27 -8.55
CA HIS A 128 -4.60 8.82 -7.24
C HIS A 128 -3.82 7.57 -6.82
N LEU A 129 -3.28 7.58 -5.60
CA LEU A 129 -2.54 6.46 -5.03
C LEU A 129 -3.47 5.60 -4.21
N ILE A 130 -3.75 5.99 -2.96
CA ILE A 130 -4.63 5.26 -2.06
C ILE A 130 -5.57 6.19 -1.30
N LEU A 131 -6.74 5.63 -0.98
CA LEU A 131 -7.67 6.10 0.02
C LEU A 131 -7.31 5.46 1.37
N ILE A 132 -7.30 6.24 2.45
CA ILE A 132 -7.05 5.78 3.82
C ILE A 132 -8.28 6.10 4.67
N SER A 133 -9.09 5.09 4.94
CA SER A 133 -10.33 5.21 5.73
C SER A 133 -10.04 5.23 7.21
N MET A 134 -10.73 6.10 7.95
CA MET A 134 -10.55 6.35 9.38
C MET A 134 -11.85 6.08 10.13
N ASN A 135 -11.77 5.49 11.33
CA ASN A 135 -12.91 5.38 12.23
C ASN A 135 -13.07 6.64 13.11
N GLU A 136 -14.10 6.66 13.97
CA GLU A 136 -14.42 7.79 14.86
C GLU A 136 -13.32 8.10 15.88
N ASP A 137 -12.52 7.08 16.27
CA ASP A 137 -11.36 7.24 17.14
C ASP A 137 -10.16 7.90 16.40
N GLY A 138 -10.25 8.12 15.08
CA GLY A 138 -9.16 8.56 14.22
C GLY A 138 -8.10 7.48 13.98
N ILE A 139 -8.49 6.21 14.04
CA ILE A 139 -7.64 5.05 13.75
C ILE A 139 -7.91 4.59 12.31
N PRO A 140 -6.87 4.31 11.51
CA PRO A 140 -7.07 3.82 10.15
C PRO A 140 -7.62 2.39 10.14
N ILE A 141 -8.58 2.12 9.25
CA ILE A 141 -9.31 0.84 9.19
C ILE A 141 -9.24 0.17 7.82
N VAL A 142 -9.10 0.93 6.73
CA VAL A 142 -9.06 0.39 5.36
C VAL A 142 -8.09 1.21 4.51
N LEU A 143 -7.31 0.52 3.67
CA LEU A 143 -6.62 1.10 2.53
C LEU A 143 -7.34 0.66 1.25
N ALA A 144 -7.53 1.56 0.29
CA ALA A 144 -8.27 1.24 -0.93
C ALA A 144 -7.76 1.98 -2.17
N THR A 145 -8.02 1.41 -3.34
CA THR A 145 -8.00 2.14 -4.62
C THR A 145 -9.42 2.49 -5.03
N VAL A 146 -9.57 3.63 -5.68
CA VAL A 146 -10.85 4.12 -6.17
C VAL A 146 -10.92 4.08 -7.70
N ASN A 147 -12.12 4.17 -8.22
CA ASN A 147 -12.34 4.29 -9.65
C ASN A 147 -11.99 5.70 -10.12
N ARG A 148 -11.55 5.84 -11.37
CA ARG A 148 -11.11 7.10 -11.96
C ARG A 148 -12.17 8.19 -11.86
N TRP A 149 -13.45 7.87 -12.07
CA TRP A 149 -14.52 8.86 -11.98
C TRP A 149 -14.63 9.53 -10.60
N VAL A 150 -14.13 8.88 -9.54
CA VAL A 150 -14.16 9.42 -8.16
C VAL A 150 -13.27 10.65 -8.05
N THR A 151 -12.11 10.62 -8.70
CA THR A 151 -11.08 11.67 -8.57
C THR A 151 -10.79 12.43 -9.86
N GLY A 152 -11.29 11.94 -11.00
CA GLY A 152 -10.99 12.48 -12.33
C GLY A 152 -9.51 12.40 -12.69
N ASP A 153 -8.77 11.48 -12.08
CA ASP A 153 -7.32 11.39 -12.18
C ASP A 153 -6.86 10.62 -13.43
N LYS A 154 -5.56 10.60 -13.66
CA LYS A 154 -4.93 9.84 -14.74
C LYS A 154 -4.74 8.40 -14.32
N PHE A 155 -5.37 7.51 -15.08
CA PHE A 155 -5.11 6.08 -14.93
C PHE A 155 -3.66 5.73 -15.35
N VAL A 156 -2.93 5.08 -14.46
CA VAL A 156 -1.64 4.43 -14.73
C VAL A 156 -1.64 3.02 -14.16
N LYS A 157 -0.85 2.10 -14.75
CA LYS A 157 -0.78 0.69 -14.33
C LYS A 157 -0.13 0.53 -12.95
N ALA A 158 -0.34 -0.63 -12.32
CA ALA A 158 0.21 -0.97 -11.01
C ALA A 158 1.72 -0.73 -10.90
N ASN A 159 2.51 -1.12 -11.91
CA ASN A 159 3.96 -0.89 -11.90
C ASN A 159 4.34 0.59 -11.80
N THR A 160 3.56 1.48 -12.43
CA THR A 160 3.78 2.93 -12.35
C THR A 160 3.33 3.45 -10.99
N LEU A 161 2.18 3.00 -10.48
CA LEU A 161 1.74 3.34 -9.13
C LEU A 161 2.73 2.93 -8.04
N ASN A 162 3.31 1.73 -8.13
CA ASN A 162 4.34 1.24 -7.22
C ASN A 162 5.52 2.22 -7.16
N GLN A 163 5.97 2.76 -8.29
CA GLN A 163 7.07 3.73 -8.33
C GLN A 163 6.74 5.05 -7.63
N TYR A 164 5.50 5.52 -7.74
CA TYR A 164 5.04 6.70 -7.00
C TYR A 164 4.89 6.40 -5.51
N ALA A 165 4.28 5.28 -5.15
CA ALA A 165 4.08 4.88 -3.75
C ALA A 165 5.41 4.66 -3.00
N ASP A 166 6.41 4.03 -3.64
CA ASP A 166 7.74 3.81 -3.07
C ASP A 166 8.44 5.13 -2.69
N LYS A 167 8.22 6.15 -3.52
CA LYS A 167 8.79 7.50 -3.38
C LYS A 167 7.89 8.47 -2.61
N PHE A 168 6.72 8.03 -2.16
CA PHE A 168 5.78 8.90 -1.46
C PHE A 168 6.43 9.51 -0.22
N PHE A 169 6.46 10.84 -0.20
CA PHE A 169 6.88 11.62 0.95
C PHE A 169 6.36 13.05 0.78
N VAL A 170 5.56 13.51 1.74
CA VAL A 170 5.13 14.91 1.85
C VAL A 170 5.89 15.54 3.01
N ASN A 171 6.47 16.72 2.80
CA ASN A 171 7.17 17.44 3.87
C ASN A 171 6.23 17.71 5.07
N PRO A 172 6.51 17.16 6.27
CA PRO A 172 5.64 17.35 7.44
C PRO A 172 5.45 18.79 7.87
N GLU A 173 6.40 19.67 7.57
CA GLU A 173 6.36 21.08 7.97
C GLU A 173 5.37 21.91 7.13
N LEU A 174 4.71 21.31 6.13
CA LEU A 174 3.65 21.95 5.35
C LEU A 174 2.31 22.02 6.08
N PHE A 175 2.22 21.46 7.29
CA PHE A 175 1.00 21.47 8.08
C PHE A 175 1.27 21.73 9.55
N GLU A 176 0.42 22.53 10.20
CA GLU A 176 0.62 23.03 11.57
C GLU A 176 0.85 21.88 12.56
N ASP A 177 -0.01 20.87 12.55
CA ASP A 177 0.22 19.64 13.31
C ASP A 177 0.90 18.59 12.40
N ASN A 178 2.24 18.67 12.32
CA ASN A 178 3.05 17.84 11.43
C ASN A 178 2.84 16.32 11.60
N ARG A 179 2.22 15.88 12.70
CA ARG A 179 1.86 14.47 12.94
C ARG A 179 0.86 13.94 11.93
N VAL A 180 -0.02 14.78 11.38
CA VAL A 180 -0.95 14.37 10.33
C VAL A 180 -0.20 13.90 9.09
N VAL A 181 0.77 14.70 8.62
CA VAL A 181 1.57 14.37 7.44
C VAL A 181 2.54 13.22 7.74
N LYS A 182 3.17 13.19 8.92
CA LYS A 182 4.00 12.06 9.37
C LYS A 182 3.23 10.74 9.34
N PHE A 183 1.99 10.75 9.82
CA PHE A 183 1.13 9.57 9.78
C PHE A 183 0.93 9.05 8.35
N ILE A 184 0.61 9.92 7.39
CA ILE A 184 0.43 9.51 5.98
C ILE A 184 1.75 8.95 5.41
N ASN A 185 2.87 9.62 5.66
CA ASN A 185 4.18 9.11 5.25
C ASN A 185 4.48 7.72 5.86
N TYR A 186 4.14 7.51 7.13
CA TYR A 186 4.32 6.22 7.78
C TYR A 186 3.40 5.14 7.23
N ILE A 187 2.17 5.47 6.81
CA ILE A 187 1.26 4.50 6.14
C ILE A 187 1.93 3.91 4.89
N PHE A 188 2.50 4.76 4.03
CA PHE A 188 3.18 4.29 2.81
C PHE A 188 4.38 3.38 3.10
N LYS A 189 5.10 3.62 4.20
CA LYS A 189 6.23 2.75 4.59
C LYS A 189 5.77 1.46 5.26
N ALA A 190 4.86 1.58 6.24
CA ALA A 190 4.33 0.48 7.05
C ALA A 190 3.51 -0.55 6.25
N TYR A 191 2.82 -0.10 5.19
CA TYR A 191 1.90 -0.93 4.41
C TYR A 191 2.31 -1.03 2.94
N SER A 192 3.59 -0.83 2.62
CA SER A 192 4.11 -0.87 1.24
C SER A 192 3.72 -2.15 0.47
N LYS A 193 3.78 -3.33 1.11
CA LYS A 193 3.38 -4.60 0.49
C LYS A 193 1.89 -4.66 0.21
N GLU A 194 1.08 -4.26 1.19
CA GLU A 194 -0.37 -4.21 1.10
C GLU A 194 -0.80 -3.23 0.00
N ILE A 195 -0.17 -2.06 -0.08
CA ILE A 195 -0.41 -1.04 -1.11
C ILE A 195 -0.08 -1.58 -2.51
N ASN A 196 1.07 -2.23 -2.69
CA ASN A 196 1.43 -2.82 -3.99
C ASN A 196 0.42 -3.89 -4.41
N SER A 197 -0.03 -4.72 -3.46
CA SER A 197 -1.07 -5.72 -3.72
C SER A 197 -2.42 -5.10 -4.09
N LEU A 198 -2.80 -3.96 -3.49
CA LEU A 198 -4.01 -3.24 -3.88
C LEU A 198 -3.96 -2.79 -5.34
N PHE A 199 -2.80 -2.33 -5.81
CA PHE A 199 -2.65 -1.87 -7.19
C PHE A 199 -2.75 -3.02 -8.18
N GLU A 200 -2.17 -4.18 -7.86
CA GLU A 200 -2.29 -5.40 -8.66
C GLU A 200 -3.76 -5.87 -8.72
N GLN A 201 -4.44 -5.96 -7.58
CA GLN A 201 -5.85 -6.34 -7.51
C GLN A 201 -6.76 -5.38 -8.30
N ARG A 202 -6.41 -4.09 -8.33
CA ARG A 202 -7.13 -3.10 -9.12
C ARG A 202 -7.01 -3.37 -10.62
N ASP A 203 -5.78 -3.62 -11.10
CA ASP A 203 -5.53 -3.91 -12.50
C ASP A 203 -6.18 -5.24 -12.93
N GLU A 204 -6.19 -6.25 -12.04
CA GLU A 204 -6.92 -7.50 -12.24
C GLU A 204 -8.43 -7.29 -12.34
N TRP A 205 -9.00 -6.49 -11.44
CA TRP A 205 -10.42 -6.13 -11.47
C TRP A 205 -10.79 -5.46 -12.78
N ILE A 206 -10.00 -4.48 -13.24
CA ILE A 206 -10.24 -3.78 -14.52
C ILE A 206 -10.19 -4.77 -15.68
N SER A 207 -9.18 -5.65 -15.69
CA SER A 207 -9.02 -6.66 -16.74
C SER A 207 -10.21 -7.61 -16.79
N LYS A 208 -10.71 -8.04 -15.63
CA LYS A 208 -11.92 -8.88 -15.53
C LYS A 208 -13.17 -8.12 -15.96
N TYR A 209 -13.32 -6.88 -15.51
CA TYR A 209 -14.49 -6.05 -15.83
C TYR A 209 -14.66 -5.89 -17.34
N VAL A 210 -13.57 -5.59 -18.07
CA VAL A 210 -13.60 -5.41 -19.53
C VAL A 210 -13.95 -6.69 -20.29
N MET A 211 -13.65 -7.87 -19.73
CA MET A 211 -14.07 -9.15 -20.34
C MET A 211 -15.56 -9.43 -20.13
N ASP A 212 -16.10 -9.02 -18.99
CA ASP A 212 -17.45 -9.40 -18.55
C ASP A 212 -18.52 -8.34 -18.89
N ASN A 213 -18.11 -7.11 -19.25
CA ASN A 213 -19.01 -5.96 -19.42
C ASN A 213 -18.74 -5.18 -20.72
N TYR A 214 -19.79 -4.51 -21.22
CA TYR A 214 -19.72 -3.62 -22.39
C TYR A 214 -19.53 -2.13 -22.02
N ARG A 215 -19.56 -1.79 -20.73
CA ARG A 215 -19.39 -0.41 -20.25
C ARG A 215 -17.91 -0.07 -20.09
N GLU A 216 -17.61 1.23 -20.03
CA GLU A 216 -16.27 1.72 -19.71
C GLU A 216 -15.98 1.53 -18.20
N PRO A 217 -14.98 0.71 -17.81
CA PRO A 217 -14.68 0.43 -16.39
C PRO A 217 -14.41 1.70 -15.56
N PHE A 218 -13.79 2.71 -16.18
CA PHE A 218 -13.34 3.92 -15.49
C PHE A 218 -14.45 4.93 -15.18
N GLU A 219 -15.66 4.71 -15.72
CA GLU A 219 -16.81 5.61 -15.57
C GLU A 219 -18.02 4.91 -14.95
N ASP A 220 -17.89 3.64 -14.55
CA ASP A 220 -18.98 2.93 -13.88
C ASP A 220 -19.13 3.37 -12.42
N ARG A 221 -20.19 4.15 -12.17
CA ARG A 221 -20.53 4.72 -10.88
C ARG A 221 -21.05 3.70 -9.87
N ASP A 222 -21.35 2.47 -10.30
CA ASP A 222 -21.67 1.36 -9.41
C ASP A 222 -20.42 0.86 -8.65
N HIS A 223 -19.22 1.25 -9.11
CA HIS A 223 -17.94 0.83 -8.56
C HIS A 223 -17.09 2.03 -8.16
N GLU A 224 -17.30 2.54 -6.94
CA GLU A 224 -16.45 3.59 -6.34
C GLU A 224 -15.09 3.03 -5.87
N ILE A 225 -15.12 1.94 -5.11
CA ILE A 225 -13.92 1.24 -4.61
C ILE A 225 -13.62 0.05 -5.51
N ILE A 226 -12.38 -0.04 -6.01
CA ILE A 226 -11.98 -1.11 -6.92
C ILE A 226 -11.25 -2.23 -6.20
N SER A 227 -10.32 -1.89 -5.31
CA SER A 227 -9.64 -2.84 -4.43
C SER A 227 -9.52 -2.26 -3.03
N TYR A 228 -9.58 -3.11 -2.00
CA TYR A 228 -9.42 -2.67 -0.62
C TYR A 228 -8.83 -3.76 0.26
N ILE A 229 -8.19 -3.33 1.35
CA ILE A 229 -7.68 -4.21 2.40
C ILE A 229 -7.97 -3.57 3.75
N LYS A 230 -8.49 -4.38 4.68
CA LYS A 230 -8.66 -3.96 6.08
C LYS A 230 -7.30 -3.96 6.76
N ILE A 231 -7.00 -2.89 7.48
CA ILE A 231 -5.78 -2.79 8.28
C ILE A 231 -6.15 -2.70 9.75
N ASN A 232 -5.42 -3.43 10.59
CA ASN A 232 -5.63 -3.44 12.03
C ASN A 232 -4.39 -2.89 12.73
N VAL A 233 -4.54 -1.70 13.31
CA VAL A 233 -3.53 -1.08 14.19
C VAL A 233 -3.82 -1.40 15.67
N LYS A 234 -5.04 -1.85 16.00
CA LYS A 234 -5.54 -2.07 17.37
C LYS A 234 -4.98 -3.32 18.06
N GLU A 235 -4.68 -4.41 17.34
CA GLU A 235 -4.14 -5.63 17.96
C GLU A 235 -2.86 -5.34 18.76
N LYS A 236 -1.94 -4.54 18.20
CA LYS A 236 -0.73 -4.09 18.90
C LYS A 236 -1.00 -2.99 19.94
N LEU A 237 -2.07 -2.18 19.81
CA LEU A 237 -2.44 -1.17 20.81
C LEU A 237 -2.95 -1.82 22.10
N HIS A 238 -3.83 -2.82 22.01
CA HIS A 238 -4.36 -3.52 23.19
C HIS A 238 -3.26 -4.21 24.00
N GLU A 239 -2.28 -4.86 23.36
CA GLU A 239 -1.12 -5.44 24.04
C GLU A 239 -0.27 -4.40 24.79
N LYS A 240 -0.17 -3.18 24.26
CA LYS A 240 0.64 -2.11 24.85
C LYS A 240 -0.08 -1.39 25.98
N PHE A 241 -1.37 -1.06 25.81
CA PHE A 241 -2.19 -0.51 26.89
C PHE A 241 -2.34 -1.49 28.07
N SER A 242 -2.53 -2.78 27.80
CA SER A 242 -2.58 -3.78 28.88
C SER A 242 -1.26 -3.96 29.61
N LYS A 243 -0.10 -3.74 28.96
CA LYS A 243 1.21 -3.69 29.64
C LYS A 243 1.42 -2.39 30.42
N ASP A 244 1.01 -1.24 29.89
CA ASP A 244 1.19 0.06 30.53
C ASP A 244 0.22 0.27 31.71
N GLU A 245 -1.00 -0.26 31.66
CA GLU A 245 -1.93 -0.28 32.81
C GLU A 245 -1.38 -1.10 33.98
N ILE A 246 -0.70 -2.21 33.69
CA ILE A 246 0.02 -3.00 34.72
C ILE A 246 1.15 -2.18 35.38
N PHE A 247 1.79 -1.25 34.66
CA PHE A 247 2.83 -0.38 35.25
C PHE A 247 2.28 0.82 36.03
N ILE A 248 1.05 1.26 35.74
CA ILE A 248 0.38 2.34 36.49
C ILE A 248 -0.17 1.82 37.83
N ASP A 249 -0.54 0.53 37.91
CA ASP A 249 -1.10 -0.10 39.12
C ASP A 249 -0.06 -0.65 40.12
N ILE A 250 1.24 -0.39 39.93
CA ILE A 250 2.32 -0.81 40.86
C ILE A 250 2.94 0.41 41.58
N ARG A 251 2.33 1.59 41.52
CA ARG A 251 2.78 2.80 42.23
C ARG A 251 1.69 3.53 43.02
N ASN A 252 0.79 2.78 43.67
CA ASN A 252 0.02 3.29 44.81
C ASN A 252 0.13 2.31 45.98
#